data_AF-A0A533RQB8-F1
#
_entry.id   AF-A0A533RQB8-F1
#
_cell.length_a   1.000
_cell.length_b   1.000
_cell.length_c   1.000
_cell.angle_alpha   90.00
_cell.angle_beta   90.00
_cell.angle_gamma   90.00
#
_symmetry.space_group_name_H-M   'P 1'
#
loop_
_entity.id
_entity.type
_entity.pdbx_description
1 polymer ?
#
loop_
_entity_poly.entity_id
_entity_poly.type
_entity_poly.pdbx_seq_one_letter_code
_entity_poly.pdbx_strand_id
1 'polypeptide(L)'
;MISIREVVGQSVTVVGGKKPRRLGIVHHVLFAPEGVAVVGFEVERPDLAMMIELKPLFLALDRVTLAEGGIEVANNAKSAWGSSAARRLGIDWDKTVVWQGMPALSESGDDLGV
;
A
#
# COMPACT_ATOMS: atom_id res chain seq x y z
N MET A 1 -5.32 -15.14 -7.04
CA MET A 1 -4.34 -14.52 -6.12
C MET A 1 -3.70 -13.37 -6.88
N ILE A 2 -3.48 -12.22 -6.25
CA ILE A 2 -3.02 -11.01 -6.96
C ILE A 2 -1.51 -10.98 -6.94
N SER A 3 -0.91 -10.83 -8.12
CA SER A 3 0.54 -10.74 -8.25
C SER A 3 1.02 -9.34 -7.85
N ILE A 4 2.17 -9.21 -7.19
CA ILE A 4 2.77 -7.89 -6.85
C ILE A 4 2.91 -7.02 -8.11
N ARG A 5 3.15 -7.65 -9.27
CA ARG A 5 3.22 -6.98 -10.60
C ARG A 5 1.94 -6.21 -10.95
N GLU A 6 0.79 -6.69 -10.50
CA GLU A 6 -0.50 -6.08 -10.81
C GLU A 6 -0.82 -4.91 -9.87
N VAL A 7 -0.13 -4.82 -8.72
CA VAL A 7 -0.42 -3.87 -7.65
C VAL A 7 0.49 -2.65 -7.71
N VAL A 8 1.78 -2.82 -8.01
CA VAL A 8 2.70 -1.69 -8.19
C VAL A 8 2.28 -0.86 -9.40
N GLY A 9 2.27 0.47 -9.25
CA GLY A 9 1.77 1.40 -10.27
C GLY A 9 0.26 1.61 -10.25
N GLN A 10 -0.51 0.87 -9.44
CA GLN A 10 -1.95 1.07 -9.32
C GLN A 10 -2.29 2.36 -8.59
N SER A 11 -3.36 3.01 -9.04
CA SER A 11 -3.90 4.18 -8.34
C SER A 11 -4.55 3.75 -7.03
N VAL A 12 -4.32 4.54 -5.98
CA VAL A 12 -5.02 4.38 -4.70
C VAL A 12 -6.06 5.47 -4.57
N THR A 13 -7.32 5.10 -4.35
CA THR A 13 -8.45 6.03 -4.28
C THR A 13 -9.26 5.83 -3.00
N VAL A 14 -9.57 6.91 -2.30
CA VAL A 14 -10.49 6.90 -1.17
C VAL A 14 -11.92 7.02 -1.68
N VAL A 15 -12.80 6.08 -1.32
CA VAL A 15 -14.19 5.95 -1.81
C VAL A 15 -15.21 5.99 -0.67
N GLY A 16 -16.50 6.16 -0.99
CA GLY A 16 -17.57 6.23 0.02
C GLY A 16 -17.76 7.60 0.70
N GLY A 17 -17.08 8.64 0.21
CA GLY A 17 -17.37 10.04 0.50
C GLY A 17 -18.25 10.70 -0.58
N LYS A 18 -18.44 12.02 -0.53
CA LYS A 18 -19.20 12.77 -1.56
C LYS A 18 -18.63 12.59 -2.98
N LYS A 19 -17.31 12.46 -3.10
CA LYS A 19 -16.58 12.19 -4.34
C LYS A 19 -15.37 11.31 -4.04
N PRO A 20 -14.99 10.40 -4.96
CA PRO A 20 -13.73 9.67 -4.86
C PRO A 20 -12.54 10.63 -4.87
N ARG A 21 -11.51 10.33 -4.09
CA ARG A 21 -10.28 11.15 -4.00
C ARG A 21 -9.06 10.28 -4.20
N ARG A 22 -8.23 10.61 -5.19
CA ARG A 22 -6.92 9.97 -5.37
C ARG A 22 -6.01 10.27 -4.18
N LEU A 23 -5.48 9.22 -3.59
CA LEU A 23 -4.48 9.27 -2.53
C LEU A 23 -3.06 9.29 -3.10
N GLY A 24 -2.82 8.50 -4.14
CA GLY A 24 -1.50 8.35 -4.75
C GLY A 24 -1.40 7.16 -5.70
N ILE A 25 -0.19 6.63 -5.85
CA ILE A 25 0.16 5.42 -6.60
C ILE A 25 0.92 4.47 -5.68
N VAL A 26 0.69 3.17 -5.78
CA VAL A 26 1.54 2.20 -5.07
C VAL A 26 2.92 2.16 -5.70
N HIS A 27 3.93 2.52 -4.91
CA HIS A 27 5.33 2.46 -5.32
C HIS A 27 5.97 1.16 -4.84
N HIS A 28 5.74 0.77 -3.57
CA HIS A 28 6.34 -0.44 -2.99
C HIS A 28 5.33 -1.30 -2.23
N VAL A 29 5.61 -2.61 -2.17
CA VAL A 29 4.94 -3.55 -1.26
C VAL A 29 5.82 -3.71 -0.02
N LEU A 30 5.20 -3.64 1.15
CA LEU A 30 5.89 -3.64 2.44
C LEU A 30 5.66 -4.96 3.16
N PHE A 31 6.77 -5.57 3.59
CA PHE A 31 6.78 -6.82 4.34
C PHE A 31 7.06 -6.57 5.82
N ALA A 32 6.51 -7.42 6.68
CA ALA A 32 6.85 -7.43 8.09
C ALA A 32 8.36 -7.68 8.25
N PRO A 33 9.07 -6.99 9.16
CA PRO A 33 10.50 -7.23 9.37
C PRO A 33 10.80 -8.66 9.86
N GLU A 34 9.87 -9.26 10.58
CA GLU A 34 10.01 -10.54 11.28
C GLU A 34 9.42 -11.73 10.48
N GLY A 35 9.02 -11.51 9.22
CA GLY A 35 8.42 -12.57 8.40
C GLY A 35 8.26 -12.24 6.93
N VAL A 36 7.62 -13.13 6.19
CA VAL A 36 7.37 -13.01 4.74
C VAL A 36 5.96 -12.52 4.41
N ALA A 37 5.25 -11.99 5.40
CA ALA A 37 3.89 -11.48 5.23
C ALA A 37 3.89 -10.03 4.75
N VAL A 38 3.07 -9.74 3.73
CA VAL A 38 2.78 -8.38 3.30
C VAL A 38 1.92 -7.69 4.35
N VAL A 39 2.38 -6.53 4.84
CA VAL A 39 1.67 -5.72 5.84
C VAL A 39 0.97 -4.52 5.23
N GLY A 40 1.39 -4.11 4.03
CA GLY A 40 0.82 -2.95 3.36
C GLY A 40 1.63 -2.49 2.15
N PHE A 41 1.41 -1.23 1.79
CA PHE A 41 1.97 -0.61 0.61
C PHE A 41 2.56 0.75 0.96
N GLU A 42 3.64 1.11 0.28
CA GLU A 42 4.09 2.49 0.22
C GLU A 42 3.41 3.18 -0.96
N VAL A 43 2.69 4.25 -0.65
CA VAL A 43 1.93 5.03 -1.62
C VAL A 43 2.64 6.35 -1.86
N GLU A 44 3.15 6.54 -3.07
CA GLU A 44 3.67 7.81 -3.53
C GLU A 44 2.53 8.80 -3.75
N ARG A 45 2.68 9.98 -3.15
CA ARG A 45 1.62 11.00 -3.15
C ARG A 45 1.88 12.00 -4.26
N PRO A 46 0.82 12.52 -4.90
CA PRO A 46 0.98 13.58 -5.89
C PRO A 46 1.60 14.82 -5.25
N ASP A 47 2.52 15.45 -5.99
CA ASP A 47 3.19 16.69 -5.56
C ASP A 47 2.21 17.81 -5.23
N LEU A 48 2.53 18.55 -4.18
CA LEU A 48 1.76 19.74 -3.85
C LEU A 48 2.13 20.86 -4.82
N ALA A 49 1.12 21.38 -5.52
CA ALA A 49 1.27 22.42 -6.54
C ALA A 49 2.27 22.08 -7.67
N MET A 50 2.58 20.79 -7.87
CA MET A 50 3.65 20.32 -8.78
C MET A 50 5.04 20.84 -8.44
N MET A 51 5.27 21.25 -7.19
CA MET A 51 6.52 21.89 -6.76
C MET A 51 7.13 21.25 -5.52
N ILE A 52 6.31 20.62 -4.67
CA ILE A 52 6.76 20.08 -3.39
C ILE A 52 6.44 18.60 -3.36
N GLU A 53 7.50 17.79 -3.39
CA GLU A 53 7.42 16.34 -3.21
C GLU A 53 6.87 16.05 -1.82
N LEU A 54 5.76 15.31 -1.77
CA LEU A 54 5.18 14.87 -0.52
C LEU A 54 5.77 13.52 -0.14
N LYS A 55 6.16 13.40 1.13
CA LYS A 55 6.62 12.11 1.65
C LYS A 55 5.59 11.00 1.32
N PRO A 56 6.06 9.81 0.94
CA PRO A 56 5.19 8.66 0.74
C PRO A 56 4.31 8.38 1.95
N LEU A 57 3.34 7.48 1.79
CA LEU A 57 2.38 7.11 2.81
C LEU A 57 2.27 5.60 2.96
N PHE A 58 2.40 5.09 4.19
CA PHE A 58 2.10 3.70 4.51
C PHE A 58 0.60 3.47 4.43
N LEU A 59 0.17 2.49 3.64
CA LEU A 59 -1.21 2.04 3.53
C LEU A 59 -1.32 0.59 3.98
N ALA A 60 -2.18 0.32 4.97
CA ALA A 60 -2.33 -1.02 5.53
C ALA A 60 -3.14 -1.95 4.62
N LEU A 61 -2.64 -3.17 4.40
CA LEU A 61 -3.28 -4.17 3.54
C LEU A 61 -4.70 -4.54 4.03
N ASP A 62 -4.94 -4.59 5.34
CA ASP A 62 -6.24 -4.96 5.91
C ASP A 62 -7.35 -3.91 5.69
N ARG A 63 -7.02 -2.77 5.07
CA ARG A 63 -7.94 -1.65 4.82
C ARG A 63 -8.12 -1.33 3.35
N VAL A 64 -7.60 -2.17 2.47
CA VAL A 64 -7.76 -1.99 1.02
C VAL A 64 -8.77 -2.98 0.44
N THR A 65 -9.48 -2.52 -0.58
CA THR A 65 -10.27 -3.33 -1.48
C THR A 65 -9.69 -3.19 -2.88
N LEU A 66 -9.64 -4.29 -3.63
CA LEU A 66 -9.18 -4.27 -5.01
C LEU A 66 -10.40 -4.15 -5.93
N ALA A 67 -10.36 -3.16 -6.81
CA ALA A 67 -11.41 -2.85 -7.78
C ALA A 67 -10.82 -2.78 -9.19
N GLU A 68 -11.66 -2.78 -10.22
CA GLU A 68 -11.20 -2.71 -11.63
C GLU A 68 -10.35 -1.46 -11.92
N GLY A 69 -10.52 -0.38 -11.16
CA GLY A 69 -9.76 0.88 -11.28
C GLY A 69 -8.50 0.98 -10.40
N GLY A 70 -8.12 -0.10 -9.72
CA GLY A 70 -6.96 -0.15 -8.82
C GLY A 70 -7.36 -0.40 -7.37
N ILE A 71 -6.67 0.27 -6.43
CA ILE A 71 -6.84 0.05 -5.00
C ILE A 71 -7.81 1.08 -4.43
N GLU A 72 -8.84 0.61 -3.73
CA GLU A 72 -9.80 1.45 -3.04
C GLU A 72 -9.65 1.36 -1.52
N VAL A 73 -9.86 2.50 -0.85
CA VAL A 73 -9.88 2.59 0.61
C VAL A 73 -11.17 3.27 1.03
N ALA A 74 -11.93 2.65 1.91
CA ALA A 74 -13.16 3.27 2.40
C ALA A 74 -12.87 4.56 3.18
N ASN A 75 -13.64 5.62 2.94
CA ASN A 75 -13.47 6.93 3.57
C ASN A 75 -13.62 6.88 5.10
N ASN A 76 -14.38 5.92 5.62
CA ASN A 76 -14.54 5.69 7.06
C ASN A 76 -13.52 4.71 7.65
N ALA A 77 -12.56 4.21 6.86
CA ALA A 77 -11.50 3.31 7.32
C ALA A 77 -10.52 4.06 8.24
N LYS A 78 -10.85 4.10 9.53
CA LYS A 78 -9.98 4.66 10.57
C LYS A 78 -8.65 3.91 10.58
N SER A 79 -7.56 4.66 10.74
CA SER A 79 -6.21 4.10 10.82
C SER A 79 -5.85 3.18 9.64
N ALA A 80 -6.29 3.56 8.44
CA ALA A 80 -5.92 2.88 7.21
C ALA A 80 -4.51 3.21 6.72
N TRP A 81 -3.97 4.38 7.10
CA TRP A 81 -2.65 4.80 6.66
C TRP A 81 -1.85 5.58 7.71
N GLY A 82 -0.56 5.76 7.41
CA GLY A 82 0.41 6.50 8.21
C GLY A 82 0.66 5.89 9.59
N SER A 83 1.18 6.70 10.52
CA SER A 83 1.61 6.25 11.84
C SER A 83 0.48 5.60 12.66
N SER A 84 -0.77 6.02 12.44
CA SER A 84 -1.93 5.42 13.13
C SER A 84 -2.19 3.97 12.70
N ALA A 85 -1.92 3.65 11.44
CA ALA A 85 -2.02 2.28 10.92
C ALA A 85 -0.83 1.44 11.38
N ALA A 86 0.38 2.00 11.29
CA ALA A 86 1.61 1.35 11.74
C ALA A 86 1.52 0.93 13.23
N ARG A 87 1.11 1.87 14.10
CA ARG A 87 0.89 1.61 15.54
C ARG A 87 -0.15 0.51 15.80
N ARG A 88 -1.23 0.48 15.02
CA ARG A 88 -2.29 -0.54 15.15
C ARG A 88 -1.81 -1.93 14.77
N LEU A 89 -0.98 -2.01 13.72
CA LEU A 89 -0.38 -3.26 13.26
C LEU A 89 0.85 -3.68 14.08
N GLY A 90 1.30 -2.84 15.02
CA GLY A 90 2.51 -3.11 15.79
C GLY A 90 3.79 -3.07 14.96
N ILE A 91 3.75 -2.43 13.78
CA ILE A 91 4.90 -2.33 12.87
C ILE A 91 5.55 -0.95 13.00
N ASP A 92 6.85 -0.92 12.78
CA ASP A 92 7.63 0.30 12.62
C ASP A 92 7.98 0.45 11.13
N TRP A 93 7.33 1.39 10.44
CA TRP A 93 7.54 1.59 9.01
C TRP A 93 9.01 1.94 8.71
N ASP A 94 9.67 2.72 9.55
CA ASP A 94 11.09 3.04 9.35
C ASP A 94 12.00 1.80 9.46
N LYS A 95 11.46 0.67 9.97
CA LYS A 95 12.13 -0.64 10.03
C LYS A 95 11.54 -1.68 9.08
N THR A 96 10.44 -1.38 8.38
CA THR A 96 9.90 -2.31 7.38
C THR A 96 10.84 -2.40 6.20
N VAL A 97 11.00 -3.61 5.67
CA VAL A 97 11.90 -3.87 4.56
C VAL A 97 11.13 -3.72 3.26
N VAL A 98 11.62 -2.87 2.37
CA VAL A 98 11.17 -2.82 0.98
C VAL A 98 11.90 -3.93 0.21
N TRP A 99 11.17 -4.97 -0.19
CA TRP A 99 11.72 -6.04 -1.02
C TRP A 99 11.51 -5.66 -2.49
N GLN A 100 12.60 -5.39 -3.21
CA GLN A 100 12.59 -5.15 -4.65
C GLN A 100 13.50 -6.15 -5.36
N GLY A 101 13.05 -6.66 -6.52
CA GLY A 101 13.86 -7.50 -7.41
C GLY A 101 14.13 -8.93 -6.92
N MET A 102 13.46 -9.38 -5.86
CA MET A 102 13.50 -10.77 -5.42
C MET A 102 12.19 -11.49 -5.78
N PRO A 103 12.25 -12.77 -6.23
CA PRO A 103 11.05 -13.55 -6.45
C PRO A 103 10.36 -13.81 -5.10
N ALA A 104 9.16 -13.29 -4.92
CA ALA A 104 8.31 -13.59 -3.79
C ALA A 104 7.33 -14.68 -4.21
N LEU A 105 7.12 -15.69 -3.38
CA LEU A 105 6.14 -16.74 -3.63
C LEU A 105 5.11 -16.70 -2.51
N SER A 106 3.83 -16.87 -2.87
CA SER A 106 2.80 -17.10 -1.87
C SER A 106 2.99 -18.47 -1.22
N GLU A 107 2.36 -18.69 -0.06
CA GLU A 107 2.34 -20.02 0.57
C GLU A 107 1.71 -21.10 -0.33
N SER A 108 0.89 -20.69 -1.30
CA SER A 108 0.29 -21.59 -2.31
C SER A 108 1.18 -21.82 -3.53
N GLY A 109 2.38 -21.21 -3.56
CA GLY A 109 3.35 -21.34 -4.65
C GLY A 109 3.11 -20.38 -5.83
N ASP A 110 2.21 -19.41 -5.69
CA ASP A 110 1.97 -18.41 -6.73
C ASP A 110 3.11 -17.38 -6.75
N ASP A 111 3.59 -17.04 -7.94
CA ASP A 111 4.64 -16.04 -8.14
C ASP A 111 4.12 -14.63 -7.87
N LEU A 112 4.59 -14.08 -6.76
CA LEU A 112 4.42 -12.71 -6.31
C LEU A 112 5.68 -11.87 -6.66
N GLY A 113 6.64 -12.40 -7.42
CA GLY A 113 7.92 -11.76 -7.75
C GLY A 113 7.89 -10.79 -8.94
N VAL A 114 8.96 -9.98 -9.01
CA VAL A 114 9.25 -8.98 -10.06
C VAL A 114 9.82 -9.65 -11.29
#